data_AF-A0A950JA49-F1
#
_entry.id   AF-A0A950JA49-F1
#
_cell.length_a   1.000
_cell.length_b   1.000
_cell.length_c   1.000
_cell.angle_alpha   90.00
_cell.angle_beta   90.00
_cell.angle_gamma   90.00
#
_symmetry.space_group_name_H-M   'P 1'
#
loop_
_entity.id
_entity.type
_entity.pdbx_description
1 polymer ?
#
loop_
_entity_poly.entity_id
_entity_poly.type
_entity_poly.pdbx_seq_one_letter_code
_entity_poly.pdbx_strand_id
1 'polypeptide(L)'
;MKIRIAPLAVMGLAALAGVNLWLLTVMISGGTGDEPAPVATPVWDAKLSGSGRDDAAAKPISAYRQTLAQPVFFKTREPYVVPPPRPVAPPTPAAVQKPAPPPIVDPGFTVAGIIIGQSVRKAYIHTKSDQQGNWVSEGESLTGWKVQAIDAAGVKLQQQDHTIELELYPMRSDDHAPPASSPQGTAGPATMFLKPNPLPPAAGR
;
A
#
# COMPACT_ATOMS: atom_id res chain seq x y z
N MET A 1 -0.26 36.85 -64.27
CA MET A 1 -1.71 36.71 -64.01
C MET A 1 -2.13 37.80 -63.02
N LYS A 2 -3.06 38.69 -63.37
CA LYS A 2 -3.57 39.75 -62.47
C LYS A 2 -4.70 39.17 -61.60
N ILE A 3 -4.46 39.03 -60.30
CA ILE A 3 -5.47 38.56 -59.35
C ILE A 3 -6.49 39.70 -59.13
N ARG A 4 -7.73 39.50 -59.55
CA ARG A 4 -8.84 40.42 -59.27
C ARG A 4 -9.50 39.97 -57.98
N ILE A 5 -9.14 40.58 -56.87
CA ILE A 5 -9.80 40.34 -55.59
C ILE A 5 -11.04 41.23 -55.54
N ALA A 6 -12.22 40.62 -55.39
CA ALA A 6 -13.46 41.36 -55.24
C ALA A 6 -13.44 42.17 -53.92
N PRO A 7 -13.91 43.43 -53.90
CA PRO A 7 -13.90 44.26 -52.70
C PRO A 7 -14.66 43.62 -51.52
N LEU A 8 -15.71 42.84 -51.83
CA LEU A 8 -16.46 42.05 -50.84
C LEU A 8 -15.60 40.98 -50.14
N ALA A 9 -14.68 40.35 -50.87
CA ALA A 9 -13.78 39.34 -50.29
C ALA A 9 -12.78 39.97 -49.31
N VAL A 10 -12.32 41.20 -49.60
CA VAL A 10 -11.43 41.95 -48.71
C VAL A 10 -12.16 42.33 -47.41
N MET A 11 -13.41 42.79 -47.49
CA MET A 11 -14.20 43.08 -46.29
C MET A 11 -14.50 41.82 -45.46
N GLY A 12 -14.82 40.70 -46.12
CA GLY A 12 -15.03 39.43 -45.44
C GLY A 12 -13.79 38.95 -44.68
N LEU A 13 -12.61 39.01 -45.31
CA LEU A 13 -11.34 38.67 -44.67
C LEU A 13 -11.00 39.60 -43.50
N ALA A 14 -11.25 40.91 -43.63
CA ALA A 14 -11.01 41.87 -42.56
C ALA A 14 -11.90 41.60 -41.33
N ALA A 15 -13.18 41.30 -41.54
CA ALA A 15 -14.09 40.93 -40.46
C ALA A 15 -13.65 39.66 -39.73
N LEU A 16 -13.24 38.64 -40.49
CA LEU A 16 -12.80 37.35 -39.95
C LEU A 16 -11.49 37.49 -39.17
N ALA A 17 -10.57 38.32 -39.66
CA ALA A 17 -9.34 38.68 -38.95
C ALA A 17 -9.64 39.41 -37.62
N GLY A 18 -10.60 40.34 -37.63
CA GLY A 18 -11.02 41.06 -36.42
C GLY A 18 -11.62 40.12 -35.36
N VAL A 19 -12.49 39.18 -35.76
CA VAL A 19 -13.07 38.18 -34.86
C VAL A 19 -12.00 37.26 -34.28
N ASN A 20 -11.05 36.78 -35.10
CA ASN A 20 -9.94 35.97 -34.61
C ASN A 20 -9.05 36.73 -33.62
N LEU A 21 -8.76 38.01 -33.88
CA LEU A 21 -7.96 38.84 -32.97
C LEU A 21 -8.69 39.09 -31.65
N TRP A 22 -9.99 39.30 -31.69
CA TRP A 22 -10.82 39.44 -30.49
C TRP A 22 -10.84 38.15 -29.65
N LEU A 23 -11.06 36.99 -30.27
CA LEU A 23 -10.99 35.68 -29.61
C LEU A 23 -9.62 35.38 -28.98
N LEU A 24 -8.55 35.73 -29.69
CA LEU A 24 -7.18 35.58 -29.17
C LEU A 24 -6.98 36.44 -27.91
N THR A 25 -7.52 37.66 -27.91
CA THR A 25 -7.47 38.57 -26.75
C THR A 25 -8.22 37.98 -25.55
N VAL A 26 -9.42 37.43 -25.77
CA VAL A 26 -10.21 36.76 -24.72
C VAL A 26 -9.46 35.55 -24.13
N MET A 27 -8.79 34.76 -24.96
CA MET A 27 -7.99 33.61 -24.51
C MET A 27 -6.77 34.02 -23.68
N ILE A 28 -6.09 35.11 -24.04
CA ILE A 28 -4.95 35.63 -23.29
C ILE A 28 -5.40 36.25 -21.96
N SER A 29 -6.52 36.98 -21.97
CA SER A 29 -7.04 37.66 -20.78
C SER A 29 -7.79 36.74 -19.82
N GLY A 30 -8.35 35.62 -20.28
CA GLY A 30 -9.04 34.64 -19.45
C GLY A 30 -8.13 33.72 -18.63
N GLY A 31 -6.81 33.79 -18.84
CA GLY A 31 -5.82 32.90 -18.21
C GLY A 31 -5.33 33.32 -16.82
N THR A 32 -5.65 34.53 -16.35
CA THR A 32 -5.39 34.94 -14.96
C THR A 32 -6.49 34.40 -14.06
N GLY A 33 -6.60 33.07 -13.97
CA GLY A 33 -7.26 32.45 -12.85
C GLY A 33 -6.50 32.83 -11.58
N ASP A 34 -7.24 33.26 -10.55
CA ASP A 34 -6.73 33.47 -9.20
C ASP A 34 -5.72 32.38 -8.86
N GLU A 35 -4.43 32.74 -8.83
CA GLU A 35 -3.40 31.88 -8.27
C GLU A 35 -3.77 31.74 -6.80
N PRO A 36 -4.18 30.55 -6.33
CA PRO A 36 -4.62 30.39 -4.97
C PRO A 36 -3.45 30.79 -4.07
N ALA A 37 -3.67 31.82 -3.26
CA ALA A 37 -2.67 32.35 -2.35
C ALA A 37 -1.98 31.19 -1.62
N PRO A 38 -0.63 31.19 -1.51
CA PRO A 38 0.10 30.08 -0.91
C PRO A 38 -0.42 29.87 0.51
N VAL A 39 -1.08 28.72 0.72
CA VAL A 39 -1.55 28.29 2.03
C VAL A 39 -0.30 28.12 2.88
N ALA A 40 -0.15 28.99 3.90
CA ALA A 40 0.96 28.90 4.83
C ALA A 40 0.98 27.49 5.44
N THR A 41 2.05 26.74 5.16
CA THR A 41 2.26 25.45 5.79
C THR A 41 2.42 25.69 7.29
N PRO A 42 1.62 25.04 8.16
CA PRO A 42 1.86 25.14 9.59
C PRO A 42 3.25 24.58 9.87
N VAL A 43 4.15 25.43 10.37
CA VAL A 43 5.46 25.00 10.86
C VAL A 43 5.21 24.17 12.11
N TRP A 44 5.19 22.85 11.94
CA TRP A 44 5.10 21.92 13.04
C TRP A 44 6.42 21.95 13.83
N ASP A 45 6.46 22.76 14.88
CA ASP A 45 7.55 22.78 15.85
C ASP A 45 7.25 21.76 16.95
N ALA A 46 7.66 20.51 16.71
CA ALA A 46 7.69 19.50 17.74
C ALA A 46 8.81 19.82 18.74
N LYS A 47 8.59 20.80 19.63
CA LYS A 47 9.33 20.93 20.89
C LYS A 47 8.97 19.77 21.80
N LEU A 48 9.31 18.56 21.37
CA LEU A 48 9.46 17.43 22.27
C LEU A 48 10.71 17.75 23.07
N SER A 49 10.53 18.29 24.27
CA SER A 49 11.60 18.43 25.24
C SER A 49 12.38 17.12 25.27
N GLY A 50 13.63 17.21 24.83
CA GLY A 50 14.53 16.08 24.71
C GLY A 50 14.60 15.33 26.05
N SER A 51 14.68 14.01 25.93
CA SER A 51 15.09 13.08 26.98
C SER A 51 14.33 13.15 28.30
N GLY A 52 13.01 12.91 28.25
CA GLY A 52 12.32 12.16 29.32
C GLY A 52 12.55 10.64 29.22
N ARG A 53 13.55 10.20 28.45
CA ARG A 53 13.86 8.77 28.23
C ARG A 53 14.83 8.21 29.28
N ASP A 54 15.52 9.07 30.02
CA ASP A 54 16.58 8.65 30.93
C ASP A 54 16.09 8.44 32.39
N ASP A 55 14.89 8.92 32.75
CA ASP A 55 14.32 8.68 34.10
C ASP A 55 13.26 7.56 34.13
N ALA A 56 12.84 7.07 32.96
CA ALA A 56 12.01 5.89 32.86
C ALA A 56 12.87 4.66 32.62
N ALA A 57 13.72 4.30 33.60
CA ALA A 57 14.26 2.95 33.68
C ALA A 57 13.09 1.98 33.42
N ALA A 58 13.14 1.29 32.28
CA ALA A 58 12.01 0.52 31.77
C ALA A 58 11.59 -0.48 32.85
N LYS A 59 10.51 -0.17 33.58
CA LYS A 59 10.05 -1.04 34.65
C LYS A 59 9.80 -2.40 34.01
N PRO A 60 10.24 -3.51 34.64
CA PRO A 60 10.02 -4.83 34.09
C PRO A 60 8.53 -5.02 33.84
N ILE A 61 8.16 -5.77 32.80
CA ILE A 61 6.75 -5.95 32.42
C ILE A 61 5.88 -6.47 33.58
N SER A 62 6.49 -7.17 34.53
CA SER A 62 5.89 -7.61 35.79
C SER A 62 5.44 -6.49 36.72
N ALA A 63 5.94 -5.26 36.57
CA ALA A 63 5.51 -4.08 37.33
C ALA A 63 4.14 -3.57 36.87
N TYR A 64 3.65 -3.99 35.70
CA TYR A 64 2.37 -3.58 35.12
C TYR A 64 1.27 -4.66 35.28
N ARG A 65 1.25 -5.36 36.42
CA ARG A 65 0.25 -6.44 36.69
C ARG A 65 -1.18 -5.98 36.47
N GLN A 66 -1.51 -4.74 36.82
CA GLN A 66 -2.87 -4.22 36.71
C GLN A 66 -3.32 -4.03 35.26
N THR A 67 -2.43 -3.58 34.37
CA THR A 67 -2.69 -3.47 32.92
C THR A 67 -2.83 -4.84 32.28
N LEU A 68 -2.05 -5.83 32.74
CA LEU A 68 -2.16 -7.22 32.28
C LEU A 68 -3.44 -7.90 32.79
N ALA A 69 -3.93 -7.53 33.97
CA ALA A 69 -5.17 -8.05 34.54
C ALA A 69 -6.44 -7.40 33.94
N GLN A 70 -6.34 -6.16 33.45
CA GLN A 70 -7.45 -5.38 32.90
C GLN A 70 -7.07 -4.76 31.54
N PRO A 71 -6.94 -5.57 30.47
CA PRO A 71 -6.62 -5.04 29.15
C PRO A 71 -7.72 -4.09 28.67
N VAL A 72 -7.33 -2.87 28.29
CA VAL A 72 -8.22 -1.78 27.86
C VAL A 72 -9.07 -2.16 26.64
N PHE A 73 -8.62 -3.13 25.85
CA PHE A 73 -9.27 -3.60 24.63
C PHE A 73 -10.27 -4.75 24.84
N PHE A 74 -10.47 -5.24 26.07
CA PHE A 74 -11.53 -6.21 26.35
C PHE A 74 -12.85 -5.50 26.65
N LYS A 75 -13.91 -5.84 25.91
CA LYS A 75 -15.23 -5.21 26.02
C LYS A 75 -15.81 -5.21 27.45
N THR A 76 -15.44 -6.16 28.30
CA THR A 76 -16.03 -6.32 29.64
C THR A 76 -15.11 -5.95 30.81
N ARG A 77 -13.83 -5.59 30.61
CA ARG A 77 -12.82 -5.30 31.68
C ARG A 77 -12.78 -6.32 32.84
N GLU A 78 -13.29 -7.54 32.63
CA GLU A 78 -13.27 -8.59 33.64
C GLU A 78 -11.90 -9.27 33.67
N PRO A 79 -11.45 -9.77 34.83
CA PRO A 79 -10.21 -10.54 34.93
C PRO A 79 -10.24 -11.74 33.98
N TYR A 80 -9.15 -11.95 33.23
CA TYR A 80 -9.04 -13.13 32.37
C TYR A 80 -9.08 -14.41 33.21
N VAL A 81 -10.12 -15.23 32.99
CA VAL A 81 -10.25 -16.59 33.54
C VAL A 81 -10.01 -17.57 32.40
N VAL A 82 -9.13 -18.55 32.62
CA VAL A 82 -8.87 -19.61 31.63
C VAL A 82 -10.19 -20.34 31.34
N PRO A 83 -10.67 -20.34 30.08
CA PRO A 83 -11.90 -21.04 29.74
C PRO A 83 -11.74 -22.54 30.02
N PRO A 84 -12.80 -23.23 30.45
CA PRO A 84 -12.77 -24.67 30.59
C PRO A 84 -12.42 -25.34 29.24
N PRO A 85 -11.80 -26.55 29.26
CA PRO A 85 -11.47 -27.27 28.04
C PRO A 85 -12.72 -27.43 27.17
N ARG A 86 -12.65 -26.97 25.92
CA ARG A 86 -13.77 -27.12 24.98
C ARG A 86 -14.02 -28.62 24.73
N PRO A 87 -15.29 -29.08 24.73
CA PRO A 87 -15.63 -30.41 24.28
C PRO A 87 -15.10 -30.66 22.88
N VAL A 88 -14.59 -31.88 22.64
CA VAL A 88 -14.09 -32.29 21.33
C VAL A 88 -15.25 -32.17 20.33
N ALA A 89 -15.07 -31.34 19.31
CA ALA A 89 -16.09 -31.17 18.29
C ALA A 89 -16.29 -32.49 17.52
N PRO A 90 -17.54 -32.84 17.16
CA PRO A 90 -17.80 -33.99 16.30
C PRO A 90 -17.09 -33.83 14.95
N PRO A 91 -16.75 -34.95 14.28
CA PRO A 91 -16.05 -34.91 13.00
C PRO A 91 -16.87 -34.14 11.97
N THR A 92 -16.26 -33.10 11.40
CA THR A 92 -16.84 -32.30 10.32
C THR A 92 -17.07 -33.20 9.10
N PRO A 93 -18.26 -33.16 8.45
CA PRO A 93 -18.48 -33.85 7.19
C PRO A 93 -17.43 -33.45 6.16
N ALA A 94 -16.95 -34.41 5.39
CA ALA A 94 -15.99 -34.17 4.31
C ALA A 94 -16.54 -33.09 3.37
N ALA A 95 -15.82 -31.98 3.26
CA ALA A 95 -16.16 -30.90 2.34
C ALA A 95 -16.15 -31.45 0.91
N VAL A 96 -17.28 -31.30 0.22
CA VAL A 96 -17.37 -31.56 -1.22
C VAL A 96 -16.38 -30.61 -1.90
N GLN A 97 -15.36 -31.18 -2.56
CA GLN A 97 -14.38 -30.40 -3.30
C GLN A 97 -15.09 -29.64 -4.42
N LYS A 98 -15.21 -28.32 -4.25
CA LYS A 98 -15.58 -27.43 -5.34
C LYS A 98 -14.50 -27.58 -6.43
N PRO A 99 -14.88 -27.66 -7.73
CA PRO A 99 -13.91 -27.73 -8.81
C PRO A 99 -12.85 -26.63 -8.65
N ALA A 100 -11.58 -27.01 -8.80
CA ALA A 100 -10.49 -26.06 -8.79
C ALA A 100 -10.79 -24.97 -9.85
N PRO A 101 -10.71 -23.68 -9.49
CA PRO A 101 -10.86 -22.62 -10.48
C PRO A 101 -9.87 -22.84 -11.63
N PRO A 102 -10.25 -22.53 -12.88
CA PRO A 102 -9.32 -22.58 -14.00
C PRO A 102 -8.08 -21.73 -13.68
N PRO A 103 -6.88 -22.11 -14.15
CA PRO A 103 -5.67 -21.35 -13.93
C PRO A 103 -5.86 -19.93 -14.47
N ILE A 104 -5.88 -18.96 -13.56
CA ILE A 104 -5.92 -17.55 -13.89
C ILE A 104 -4.58 -17.23 -14.55
N VAL A 105 -4.60 -16.93 -15.85
CA VAL A 105 -3.44 -16.34 -16.53
C VAL A 105 -3.32 -14.94 -15.95
N ASP A 106 -2.34 -14.72 -15.06
CA ASP A 106 -2.07 -13.39 -14.52
C ASP A 106 -1.55 -12.49 -15.65
N PRO A 107 -2.34 -11.50 -16.09
CA PRO A 107 -1.92 -10.57 -17.13
C PRO A 107 -0.84 -9.59 -16.65
N GLY A 108 -0.44 -9.64 -15.37
CA GLY A 108 0.57 -8.77 -14.78
C GLY A 108 0.08 -7.35 -14.56
N PHE A 109 -1.22 -7.18 -14.31
CA PHE A 109 -1.80 -5.92 -13.87
C PHE A 109 -1.61 -5.75 -12.38
N THR A 110 -1.28 -4.52 -11.98
CA THR A 110 -1.25 -4.13 -10.58
C THR A 110 -2.08 -2.86 -10.41
N VAL A 111 -2.91 -2.83 -9.38
CA VAL A 111 -3.68 -1.64 -9.01
C VAL A 111 -2.80 -0.81 -8.07
N ALA A 112 -2.45 0.40 -8.50
CA ALA A 112 -1.59 1.30 -7.72
C ALA A 112 -2.38 2.41 -7.02
N GLY A 113 -3.65 2.64 -7.40
CA GLY A 113 -4.50 3.63 -6.75
C GLY A 113 -5.97 3.45 -7.09
N ILE A 114 -6.84 3.86 -6.18
CA ILE A 114 -8.30 3.86 -6.37
C ILE A 114 -8.85 5.21 -5.86
N ILE A 115 -9.68 5.86 -6.68
CA ILE A 115 -10.41 7.08 -6.33
C ILE A 115 -11.90 6.74 -6.33
N ILE A 116 -12.57 6.95 -5.20
CA ILE A 116 -14.02 6.80 -5.05
C ILE A 116 -14.58 8.12 -4.52
N GLY A 117 -15.35 8.80 -5.36
CA GLY A 117 -16.15 9.97 -5.03
C GLY A 117 -17.64 9.68 -5.15
N GLN A 118 -18.48 10.68 -4.89
CA GLN A 118 -19.95 10.54 -4.91
C GLN A 118 -20.50 10.09 -6.28
N SER A 119 -19.84 10.47 -7.37
CA SER A 119 -20.25 10.17 -8.76
C SER A 119 -19.13 9.62 -9.64
N VAL A 120 -17.92 9.45 -9.10
CA VAL A 120 -16.74 9.06 -9.88
C VAL A 120 -16.03 7.90 -9.19
N ARG A 121 -15.83 6.81 -9.92
CA ARG A 121 -15.00 5.69 -9.51
C ARG A 121 -13.95 5.44 -10.56
N LYS A 122 -12.68 5.55 -10.17
CA LYS A 122 -11.55 5.33 -11.07
C LYS A 122 -10.48 4.52 -10.37
N ALA A 123 -9.84 3.65 -11.13
CA ALA A 123 -8.68 2.88 -10.67
C ALA A 123 -7.48 3.22 -11.55
N TYR A 124 -6.33 3.36 -10.91
CA TYR A 124 -5.06 3.53 -11.60
C TYR A 124 -4.38 2.17 -11.69
N ILE A 125 -4.31 1.65 -12.91
CA ILE A 125 -3.79 0.31 -13.21
C ILE A 125 -2.56 0.45 -14.08
N HIS A 126 -1.47 -0.19 -13.69
CA HIS A 126 -0.27 -0.31 -14.52
C HIS A 126 0.04 -1.78 -14.82
N THR A 127 0.84 -2.01 -15.86
CA THR A 127 1.27 -3.35 -16.25
C THR A 127 2.78 -3.47 -16.08
N LYS A 128 3.30 -4.70 -16.05
CA LYS A 128 4.76 -4.91 -16.13
C LYS A 128 5.37 -4.26 -17.39
N SER A 129 4.64 -4.24 -18.50
CA SER A 129 5.07 -3.63 -19.77
C SER A 129 4.93 -2.10 -19.82
N ASP A 130 3.96 -1.54 -19.10
CA ASP A 130 3.66 -0.10 -19.08
C ASP A 130 3.57 0.39 -17.64
N GLN A 131 4.68 0.98 -17.18
CA GLN A 131 4.84 1.54 -15.84
C GLN A 131 4.11 2.89 -15.67
N GLN A 132 3.74 3.57 -16.76
CA GLN A 132 3.06 4.87 -16.68
C GLN A 132 1.60 4.73 -16.25
N GLY A 133 1.00 3.55 -16.43
CA GLY A 133 -0.34 3.23 -15.95
C GLY A 133 -1.45 4.09 -16.55
N ASN A 134 -2.70 3.65 -16.39
CA ASN A 134 -3.86 4.38 -16.89
C ASN A 134 -4.96 4.45 -15.83
N TRP A 135 -5.62 5.60 -15.78
CA TRP A 135 -6.84 5.77 -15.00
C TRP A 135 -8.03 5.24 -15.77
N VAL A 136 -8.62 4.16 -15.27
CA VAL A 136 -9.77 3.50 -15.89
C VAL A 136 -11.01 3.62 -15.03
N SER A 137 -12.16 3.74 -15.68
CA SER A 137 -13.48 3.79 -15.02
C SER A 137 -14.22 2.46 -15.13
N GLU A 138 -15.26 2.26 -14.33
CA GLU A 138 -16.14 1.09 -14.47
C GLU A 138 -16.74 1.04 -15.88
N GLY A 139 -16.73 -0.15 -16.49
CA GLY A 139 -17.20 -0.39 -17.85
C GLY A 139 -16.16 -0.14 -18.95
N GLU A 140 -15.03 0.50 -18.64
CA GLU A 140 -13.95 0.77 -19.59
C GLU A 140 -13.13 -0.48 -19.89
N SER A 141 -12.51 -0.55 -21.07
CA SER A 141 -11.66 -1.65 -21.49
C SER A 141 -10.18 -1.26 -21.50
N LEU A 142 -9.36 -2.01 -20.77
CA LEU A 142 -7.90 -1.87 -20.71
C LEU A 142 -7.26 -3.14 -21.27
N THR A 143 -6.51 -3.02 -22.37
CA THR A 143 -5.75 -4.14 -22.97
C THR A 143 -6.60 -5.42 -23.18
N GLY A 144 -7.86 -5.23 -23.61
CA GLY A 144 -8.80 -6.33 -23.83
C GLY A 144 -9.50 -6.88 -22.59
N TRP A 145 -9.26 -6.31 -21.40
CA TRP A 145 -9.98 -6.60 -20.15
C TRP A 145 -10.99 -5.49 -19.86
N LYS A 146 -12.22 -5.85 -19.54
CA LYS A 146 -13.27 -4.90 -19.17
C LYS A 146 -13.32 -4.74 -17.66
N VAL A 147 -13.30 -3.51 -17.16
CA VAL A 147 -13.50 -3.20 -15.75
C VAL A 147 -14.97 -3.43 -15.40
N GLN A 148 -15.23 -4.43 -14.57
CA GLN A 148 -16.59 -4.80 -14.17
C GLN A 148 -17.04 -4.04 -12.93
N ALA A 149 -16.15 -3.85 -11.95
CA ALA A 149 -16.42 -3.10 -10.73
C ALA A 149 -15.13 -2.52 -10.14
N ILE A 150 -15.24 -1.35 -9.49
CA ILE A 150 -14.16 -0.71 -8.73
C ILE A 150 -14.67 -0.49 -7.29
N ASP A 151 -14.05 -1.18 -6.35
CA ASP A 151 -14.35 -1.11 -4.92
C ASP A 151 -13.17 -0.52 -4.14
N ALA A 152 -13.37 -0.17 -2.87
CA ALA A 152 -12.30 0.39 -2.04
C ALA A 152 -11.13 -0.58 -1.79
N ALA A 153 -11.38 -1.89 -1.93
CA ALA A 153 -10.37 -2.93 -1.74
C ALA A 153 -9.60 -3.25 -3.04
N GLY A 154 -10.19 -3.00 -4.21
CA GLY A 154 -9.66 -3.54 -5.46
C GLY A 154 -10.55 -3.35 -6.69
N VAL A 155 -10.13 -3.95 -7.79
CA VAL A 155 -10.77 -3.86 -9.11
C VAL A 155 -11.07 -5.26 -9.64
N LYS A 156 -12.29 -5.44 -10.16
CA LYS A 156 -12.68 -6.66 -10.87
C LYS A 156 -12.59 -6.43 -12.37
N LEU A 157 -11.77 -7.24 -13.03
CA LEU A 157 -11.57 -7.21 -14.47
C LEU A 157 -12.13 -8.50 -15.08
N GLN A 158 -12.78 -8.39 -16.24
CA GLN A 158 -13.33 -9.51 -16.98
C GLN A 158 -12.82 -9.52 -18.42
N GLN A 159 -12.37 -10.67 -18.89
CA GLN A 159 -12.04 -10.91 -20.29
C GLN A 159 -12.67 -12.24 -20.72
N GLN A 160 -13.67 -12.17 -21.60
CA GLN A 160 -14.42 -13.36 -22.06
C GLN A 160 -14.99 -14.15 -20.87
N ASP A 161 -14.52 -15.38 -20.65
CA ASP A 161 -14.94 -16.27 -19.55
C ASP A 161 -14.03 -16.17 -18.31
N HIS A 162 -13.05 -15.27 -18.32
CA HIS A 162 -12.11 -15.07 -17.22
C HIS A 162 -12.46 -13.82 -16.43
N THR A 163 -12.49 -13.95 -15.11
CA THR A 163 -12.64 -12.84 -14.18
C THR A 163 -11.47 -12.87 -13.21
N ILE A 164 -10.80 -11.73 -13.03
CA ILE A 164 -9.70 -11.55 -12.08
C ILE A 164 -10.05 -10.41 -11.13
N GLU A 165 -9.69 -10.58 -9.87
CA GLU A 165 -9.84 -9.57 -8.84
C GLU A 165 -8.45 -9.12 -8.43
N LEU A 166 -8.18 -7.83 -8.60
CA LEU A 166 -6.91 -7.21 -8.26
C LEU A 166 -7.08 -6.36 -7.02
N GLU A 167 -6.30 -6.65 -5.98
CA GLU A 167 -6.30 -5.88 -4.75
C GLU A 167 -5.36 -4.67 -4.86
N LEU A 168 -5.71 -3.56 -4.21
CA LEU A 168 -4.86 -2.38 -4.12
C LEU A 168 -3.58 -2.65 -3.30
N TYR A 169 -3.66 -3.57 -2.33
CA TYR A 169 -2.55 -3.96 -1.47
C TYR A 169 -2.47 -5.48 -1.36
N PRO A 170 -1.88 -6.17 -2.34
CA PRO A 170 -1.63 -7.59 -2.19
C PRO A 170 -0.69 -7.80 -1.00
N MET A 171 -1.09 -8.64 -0.04
CA MET A 171 -0.18 -9.09 1.01
C MET A 171 1.01 -9.76 0.34
N ARG A 172 2.19 -9.13 0.38
CA ARG A 172 3.42 -9.77 -0.06
C ARG A 172 3.71 -10.94 0.86
N SER A 173 3.65 -12.14 0.32
CA SER A 173 4.00 -13.39 1.01
C SER A 173 5.43 -13.39 1.58
N ASP A 174 6.27 -12.45 1.14
CA ASP A 174 7.68 -12.35 1.54
C ASP A 174 7.89 -11.56 2.85
N ASP A 175 6.90 -10.79 3.31
CA ASP A 175 7.03 -9.94 4.52
C ASP A 175 6.75 -10.70 5.84
N HIS A 176 6.42 -12.00 5.78
CA HIS A 176 6.12 -12.83 6.96
C HIS A 176 7.06 -14.03 7.16
N ALA A 177 8.16 -14.14 6.41
CA ALA A 177 9.21 -15.08 6.80
C ALA A 177 9.77 -14.62 8.15
N PRO A 178 9.54 -15.35 9.27
CA PRO A 178 10.27 -15.07 10.49
C PRO A 178 11.75 -15.18 10.14
N PRO A 179 12.64 -14.28 10.61
CA PRO A 179 14.06 -14.52 10.48
C PRO A 179 14.31 -15.92 11.03
N ALA A 180 14.82 -16.81 10.16
CA ALA A 180 15.08 -18.18 10.50
C ALA A 180 15.82 -18.20 11.84
N SER A 181 15.16 -18.80 12.84
CA SER A 181 15.68 -18.96 14.18
C SER A 181 17.11 -19.48 14.06
N SER A 182 18.09 -18.65 14.39
CA SER A 182 19.47 -19.12 14.53
C SER A 182 19.44 -20.29 15.52
N PRO A 183 20.05 -21.45 15.22
CA PRO A 183 20.10 -22.55 16.16
C PRO A 183 21.07 -22.16 17.29
N GLN A 184 20.54 -21.53 18.34
CA GLN A 184 21.26 -21.33 19.58
C GLN A 184 20.80 -22.37 20.61
N GLY A 185 21.72 -23.30 20.89
CA GLY A 185 21.79 -23.99 22.17
C GLY A 185 20.86 -25.18 22.35
N THR A 186 21.41 -26.38 22.15
CA THR A 186 20.98 -27.54 22.94
C THR A 186 22.20 -28.15 23.60
N ALA A 187 22.31 -27.82 24.90
CA ALA A 187 22.74 -28.66 26.02
C ALA A 187 23.95 -29.60 25.83
N GLY A 188 24.96 -29.42 26.70
CA GLY A 188 25.93 -30.46 27.03
C GLY A 188 25.27 -31.74 27.57
N PRO A 189 26.04 -32.81 27.85
CA PRO A 189 26.84 -32.79 29.08
C PRO A 189 28.16 -33.60 29.01
N ALA A 190 28.85 -33.63 30.16
CA ALA A 190 29.82 -34.63 30.64
C ALA A 190 31.33 -34.29 30.53
N THR A 191 31.86 -33.78 31.65
CA THR A 191 33.03 -34.26 32.41
C THR A 191 33.98 -35.27 31.74
N MET A 192 35.24 -34.87 31.46
CA MET A 192 36.46 -35.70 31.59
C MET A 192 37.71 -34.80 31.39
N PHE A 193 38.42 -34.39 32.45
CA PHE A 193 39.70 -34.94 32.94
C PHE A 193 40.95 -34.81 32.01
N LEU A 194 42.06 -34.35 32.63
CA LEU A 194 43.49 -34.35 32.22
C LEU A 194 43.93 -33.28 31.18
N LYS A 195 45.01 -32.48 31.35
CA LYS A 195 46.24 -32.59 32.17
C LYS A 195 46.94 -31.21 32.26
N PRO A 196 47.68 -30.85 33.34
CA PRO A 196 48.43 -29.60 33.42
C PRO A 196 49.77 -29.68 32.67
N ASN A 197 50.11 -28.58 31.99
CA ASN A 197 51.37 -28.33 31.30
C ASN A 197 52.50 -28.03 32.30
N PRO A 198 53.65 -28.74 32.30
CA PRO A 198 54.77 -28.38 33.17
C PRO A 198 55.68 -27.30 32.55
N LEU A 199 55.96 -26.26 33.33
CA LEU A 199 57.02 -25.26 33.08
C LEU A 199 58.42 -25.90 33.22
N PRO A 200 59.43 -25.45 32.43
CA PRO A 200 60.80 -25.92 32.58
C PRO A 200 61.48 -25.33 33.83
N PRO A 201 62.32 -26.10 34.55
CA PRO A 201 63.02 -25.61 35.73
C PRO A 201 64.22 -24.73 35.37
N ALA A 202 64.29 -23.57 36.00
CA ALA A 202 65.52 -22.80 36.15
C ALA A 202 66.33 -23.37 37.33
N ALA A 203 67.53 -23.86 37.04
CA ALA A 203 68.64 -24.00 37.97
C ALA A 203 69.91 -23.74 37.13
N GLY A 204 70.80 -22.80 37.46
CA GLY A 204 71.32 -22.55 38.79
C GLY A 204 72.61 -23.35 38.96
N ARG A 205 73.72 -22.79 38.48
CA ARG A 205 75.08 -23.00 38.97
C ARG A 205 75.85 -21.70 38.84
#